data_AF-A0A961X3H4-F1
#
_entry.id   AF-A0A961X3H4-F1
#
_cell.length_a   1.000
_cell.length_b   1.000
_cell.length_c   1.000
_cell.angle_alpha   90.00
_cell.angle_beta   90.00
_cell.angle_gamma   90.00
#
_symmetry.space_group_name_H-M   'P 1'
#
loop_
_entity.id
_entity.type
_entity.pdbx_description
1 polymer ?
#
loop_
_entity_poly.entity_id
_entity_poly.type
_entity_poly.pdbx_seq_one_letter_code
_entity_poly.pdbx_strand_id
1 'polypeptide(L)'
;MKSILAFGDSLTWGFKAGEWTRHPFDVRWPNVLAAGLDGKARVIEEGHNGRTTIYDDHTCLDNRRGSDALPMLLATHQPLDLVIIMLGTNDIKFSGRCRAFEA
;
A
#
# COMPACT_ATOMS: atom_id res chain seq x y z
N MET A 1 4.33 23.25 -2.23
CA MET A 1 4.40 22.07 -1.34
C MET A 1 4.43 20.85 -2.23
N LYS A 2 5.40 19.94 -2.04
CA LYS A 2 5.53 18.74 -2.87
C LYS A 2 4.45 17.70 -2.49
N SER A 3 4.02 16.86 -3.42
CA SER A 3 3.00 15.82 -3.18
C SER A 3 3.56 14.43 -3.50
N ILE A 4 3.48 13.51 -2.54
CA ILE A 4 4.03 12.16 -2.63
C ILE A 4 2.90 11.15 -2.43
N LEU A 5 2.73 10.22 -3.36
CA LEU A 5 1.82 9.09 -3.22
C LEU A 5 2.57 7.86 -2.69
N ALA A 6 2.15 7.33 -1.54
CA ALA A 6 2.63 6.07 -0.98
C ALA A 6 1.63 4.95 -1.30
N PHE A 7 1.88 4.21 -2.39
CA PHE A 7 1.01 3.15 -2.89
C PHE A 7 1.52 1.78 -2.48
N GLY A 8 0.71 0.99 -1.77
CA GLY A 8 1.15 -0.34 -1.34
C GLY A 8 0.06 -1.24 -0.78
N ASP A 9 0.49 -2.30 -0.10
CA ASP A 9 -0.37 -3.31 0.49
C ASP A 9 -0.59 -3.09 2.01
N SER A 10 -0.78 -4.16 2.78
CA SER A 10 -0.93 -4.12 4.24
C SER A 10 0.27 -3.53 4.98
N LEU A 11 1.47 -3.62 4.39
CA LEU A 11 2.67 -2.99 4.95
C LEU A 11 2.58 -1.46 4.89
N THR A 12 1.91 -0.92 3.86
CA THR A 12 1.63 0.52 3.74
C THR A 12 0.40 0.95 4.53
N TRP A 13 -0.65 0.12 4.57
CA TRP A 13 -1.83 0.38 5.40
C TRP A 13 -1.50 0.38 6.90
N GLY A 14 -0.47 -0.38 7.30
CA GLY A 14 -0.03 -0.52 8.68
C GLY A 14 -0.76 -1.64 9.41
N PHE A 15 -0.79 -2.85 8.86
CA PHE A 15 -1.41 -4.00 9.51
C PHE A 15 -0.58 -4.53 10.69
N LYS A 16 -1.21 -4.71 11.85
CA LYS A 16 -0.61 -5.29 13.05
C LYS A 16 -0.79 -6.81 13.07
N ALA A 17 0.30 -7.55 12.87
CA ALA A 17 0.31 -9.01 12.96
C ALA A 17 -0.11 -9.48 14.37
N GLY A 18 -0.92 -10.53 14.44
CA GLY A 18 -1.44 -11.10 15.69
C GLY A 18 -2.61 -10.34 16.31
N GLU A 19 -2.67 -9.01 16.15
CA GLU A 19 -3.78 -8.19 16.67
C GLU A 19 -4.92 -8.00 15.67
N TRP A 20 -4.66 -8.18 14.36
CA TRP A 20 -5.64 -7.95 13.29
C TRP A 20 -6.22 -6.52 13.27
N THR A 21 -5.44 -5.57 13.76
CA THR A 21 -5.79 -4.13 13.82
C THR A 21 -4.84 -3.30 12.96
N ARG A 22 -5.06 -1.99 12.94
CA ARG A 22 -4.19 -1.01 12.26
C ARG A 22 -3.24 -0.36 13.25
N HIS A 23 -2.00 -0.15 12.84
CA HIS A 23 -1.05 0.69 13.55
C HIS A 23 -1.60 2.13 13.68
N PRO A 24 -1.33 2.82 14.81
CA PRO A 24 -1.64 4.23 14.99
C PRO A 24 -1.12 5.11 13.85
N PHE A 25 -1.72 6.29 13.68
CA PHE A 25 -1.48 7.13 12.51
C PHE A 25 0.01 7.43 12.31
N ASP A 26 0.64 7.92 13.37
CA ASP A 26 1.99 8.46 13.47
C ASP A 26 3.11 7.44 13.30
N VAL A 27 2.84 6.15 13.53
CA VAL A 27 3.88 5.10 13.41
C VAL A 27 3.87 4.38 12.07
N ARG A 28 2.89 4.64 11.19
CA ARG A 28 2.85 4.08 9.83
C ARG A 28 3.89 4.77 8.96
N TRP A 29 4.64 3.99 8.18
CA TRP A 29 5.79 4.52 7.43
C TRP A 29 5.49 5.74 6.54
N PRO A 30 4.30 5.89 5.89
CA PRO A 30 4.00 7.10 5.11
C PRO A 30 3.93 8.36 5.99
N ASN A 31 3.44 8.22 7.23
CA ASN A 31 3.26 9.32 8.16
C ASN A 31 4.56 9.62 8.94
N VAL A 32 5.38 8.59 9.20
CA VAL A 32 6.77 8.78 9.68
C VAL A 32 7.59 9.54 8.62
N LEU A 33 7.44 9.17 7.33
CA LEU A 33 8.05 9.90 6.23
C LEU A 33 7.55 11.35 6.17
N ALA A 34 6.23 11.57 6.26
CA ALA A 34 5.66 12.91 6.26
C ALA A 34 6.21 13.78 7.40
N ALA A 35 6.32 13.22 8.61
CA ALA A 35 6.91 13.90 9.76
C ALA A 35 8.40 14.23 9.54
N GLY A 36 9.19 13.28 9.03
CA GLY A 36 10.62 13.50 8.74
C GLY A 36 10.88 14.51 7.61
N LEU A 37 9.89 14.75 6.74
CA LEU A 37 9.96 15.77 5.70
C LEU A 37 9.68 17.19 6.22
N ASP A 38 9.24 17.33 7.47
CA ASP A 38 9.08 18.62 8.17
C ASP A 38 8.30 19.66 7.33
N GLY A 39 7.13 19.27 6.83
CA GLY A 39 6.25 20.12 6.04
C GLY A 39 6.71 20.40 4.59
N LYS A 40 7.86 19.87 4.15
CA LYS A 40 8.36 20.06 2.77
C LYS A 40 7.52 19.34 1.72
N ALA A 41 6.85 18.25 2.11
CA ALA A 41 5.93 17.53 1.25
C ALA A 41 4.71 16.99 2.01
N ARG A 42 3.60 16.83 1.30
CA ARG A 42 2.43 16.06 1.73
C ARG A 42 2.60 14.62 1.26
N VAL A 43 2.43 13.65 2.17
CA VAL A 43 2.38 12.22 1.82
C VAL A 43 0.94 11.74 1.86
N ILE A 44 0.52 11.05 0.81
CA ILE A 44 -0.81 10.46 0.64
C ILE A 44 -0.67 8.96 0.83
N GLU A 45 -1.28 8.43 1.89
CA GLU A 45 -1.25 7.00 2.20
C GLU A 45 -2.35 6.24 1.44
N GLU A 46 -1.96 5.43 0.46
CA GLU A 46 -2.84 4.55 -0.31
C GLU A 46 -2.41 3.08 -0.11
N GLY A 47 -2.53 2.60 1.14
CA GLY A 47 -2.30 1.19 1.49
C GLY A 47 -3.59 0.36 1.47
N HIS A 48 -3.57 -0.81 0.83
CA HIS A 48 -4.73 -1.71 0.77
C HIS A 48 -4.33 -3.15 1.05
N ASN A 49 -4.84 -3.71 2.16
CA ASN A 49 -4.50 -5.07 2.58
C ASN A 49 -4.75 -6.08 1.47
N GLY A 50 -3.75 -6.93 1.20
CA GLY A 50 -3.84 -7.95 0.16
C GLY A 50 -3.58 -7.46 -1.27
N ARG A 51 -3.35 -6.16 -1.51
CA ARG A 51 -3.08 -5.63 -2.84
C ARG A 51 -1.90 -6.35 -3.51
N THR A 52 -2.09 -6.75 -4.75
CA THR A 52 -1.11 -7.36 -5.65
C THR A 52 -0.59 -6.32 -6.63
N THR A 53 0.47 -6.62 -7.38
CA THR A 53 0.87 -5.75 -8.49
C THR A 53 -0.17 -5.81 -9.63
N ILE A 54 -0.39 -6.99 -10.21
CA ILE A 54 -1.23 -7.19 -11.41
C ILE A 54 -2.17 -8.40 -11.33
N TYR A 55 -2.20 -9.13 -10.21
CA TYR A 55 -2.95 -10.38 -10.11
C TYR A 55 -4.33 -10.17 -9.51
N ASP A 56 -5.33 -10.85 -10.06
CA ASP A 56 -6.66 -10.90 -9.47
C ASP A 56 -6.66 -11.82 -8.24
N ASP A 57 -7.18 -11.32 -7.12
CA ASP A 57 -7.37 -12.10 -5.90
C ASP A 57 -8.86 -12.39 -5.71
N HIS A 58 -9.29 -13.58 -6.10
CA HIS A 58 -10.68 -14.01 -5.98
C HIS A 58 -11.06 -14.53 -4.57
N THR A 59 -10.15 -14.45 -3.60
CA THR A 59 -10.44 -14.87 -2.21
C THR A 59 -11.25 -13.83 -1.43
N CYS A 60 -11.51 -12.67 -2.03
CA CYS A 60 -12.20 -11.55 -1.43
C CYS A 60 -13.11 -10.86 -2.45
N LEU A 61 -14.01 -9.99 -1.98
CA LEU A 61 -14.97 -9.27 -2.83
C LEU A 61 -14.41 -7.94 -3.36
N ASP A 62 -13.33 -7.43 -2.77
CA ASP A 62 -12.67 -6.18 -3.15
C ASP A 62 -11.62 -6.39 -4.24
N ASN A 63 -11.47 -5.41 -5.13
CA ASN A 63 -10.45 -5.45 -6.19
C ASN A 63 -9.06 -5.13 -5.59
N ARG A 64 -8.23 -6.17 -5.49
CA ARG A 64 -6.85 -6.08 -4.98
C ARG A 64 -5.80 -5.86 -6.06
N ARG A 65 -6.19 -5.76 -7.33
CA ARG A 65 -5.25 -5.59 -8.44
C ARG A 65 -4.71 -4.16 -8.47
N GLY A 66 -3.42 -4.02 -8.21
CA GLY A 66 -2.75 -2.72 -8.16
C GLY A 66 -2.84 -1.95 -9.48
N SER A 67 -2.75 -2.63 -10.61
CA SER A 67 -2.85 -2.01 -11.94
C SER A 67 -4.18 -1.33 -12.24
N ASP A 68 -5.26 -1.72 -11.55
CA ASP A 68 -6.58 -1.12 -11.75
C ASP A 68 -6.75 0.12 -10.85
N ALA A 69 -6.23 0.04 -9.63
CA ALA A 69 -6.29 1.14 -8.67
C ALA A 69 -5.33 2.28 -9.02
N LEU A 70 -4.10 1.97 -9.44
CA LEU A 70 -3.05 2.97 -9.62
C LEU A 70 -3.42 4.08 -10.62
N PRO A 71 -3.95 3.81 -11.83
CA PRO A 71 -4.36 4.87 -12.76
C PRO A 71 -5.40 5.82 -12.17
N MET A 72 -6.40 5.29 -11.43
CA MET A 72 -7.41 6.13 -10.78
C MET A 72 -6.77 7.03 -9.71
N LEU A 73 -5.88 6.48 -8.88
CA LEU A 73 -5.21 7.23 -7.81
C LEU A 73 -4.23 8.27 -8.35
N LEU A 74 -3.52 7.97 -9.45
CA LEU A 74 -2.71 8.97 -10.15
C LEU A 74 -3.58 10.12 -10.65
N ALA A 75 -4.78 9.83 -11.18
CA ALA A 75 -5.69 10.81 -11.72
C ALA A 75 -6.42 11.65 -10.64
N THR A 76 -6.69 11.09 -9.46
CA THR A 76 -7.38 11.81 -8.37
C THR A 76 -6.43 12.62 -7.49
N HIS A 77 -5.16 12.22 -7.40
CA HIS A 77 -4.18 12.86 -6.50
C HIS A 77 -3.20 13.81 -7.21
N GLN A 78 -3.30 13.96 -8.53
CA GLN A 78 -2.49 14.92 -9.29
C GLN A 78 -2.74 16.38 -8.83
N PRO A 79 -1.70 17.24 -8.83
CA PRO A 79 -0.32 16.94 -9.26
C PRO A 79 0.47 16.16 -8.20
N LEU A 80 1.25 15.16 -8.66
CA LEU A 80 2.17 14.36 -7.85
C LEU A 80 3.61 14.64 -8.29
N ASP A 81 4.51 14.81 -7.32
CA ASP A 81 5.95 14.97 -7.56
C ASP A 81 6.71 13.63 -7.46
N LEU A 82 6.16 12.68 -6.70
CA LEU A 82 6.75 11.35 -6.50
C LEU A 82 5.66 10.30 -6.24
N VAL A 83 5.88 9.09 -6.74
CA VAL A 83 5.10 7.90 -6.40
C VAL A 83 6.05 6.85 -5.85
N ILE A 84 5.76 6.38 -4.64
CA ILE A 84 6.48 5.28 -3.99
C ILE A 84 5.59 4.05 -4.08
N ILE A 85 6.07 2.99 -4.73
CA ILE A 85 5.36 1.72 -4.86
C ILE A 85 6.05 0.69 -3.99
N MET A 86 5.35 0.15 -3.00
CA MET A 86 5.81 -0.95 -2.16
C MET A 86 4.79 -2.09 -2.23
N LEU A 87 4.99 -2.98 -3.21
CA LEU A 87 4.16 -4.14 -3.51
C LEU A 87 5.04 -5.35 -3.85
N GLY A 88 4.41 -6.52 -3.93
CA GLY A 88 5.06 -7.79 -4.27
C GLY A 88 4.83 -8.89 -3.23
N THR A 89 4.52 -8.54 -1.97
CA THR A 89 4.29 -9.50 -0.90
C THR A 89 3.16 -10.48 -1.25
N ASN A 90 2.05 -9.96 -1.79
CA ASN A 90 0.87 -10.78 -2.11
C ASN A 90 1.03 -11.53 -3.44
N ASP A 91 1.84 -11.03 -4.35
CA ASP A 91 2.15 -11.66 -5.64
C ASP A 91 2.81 -13.04 -5.45
N ILE A 92 3.59 -13.21 -4.38
CA ILE A 92 4.24 -14.48 -4.03
C ILE A 92 3.22 -15.62 -3.88
N LYS A 93 1.98 -15.33 -3.46
CA LYS A 93 0.89 -16.33 -3.37
C LYS A 93 0.56 -16.96 -4.72
N PHE A 94 0.73 -16.20 -5.82
CA PHE A 94 0.43 -16.63 -7.19
C PHE A 94 1.64 -17.27 -7.89
N SER A 95 2.85 -17.08 -7.36
CA SER A 95 4.08 -17.69 -7.87
C SER A 95 4.27 -19.17 -7.50
N GLY A 96 3.31 -19.76 -6.76
CA GLY A 96 3.15 -21.21 -6.63
C GLY A 96 3.88 -21.93 -5.49
N ARG A 97 4.43 -21.25 -4.46
CA ARG A 97 5.16 -21.95 -3.36
C ARG A 97 5.13 -21.38 -1.93
N CYS A 98 4.21 -20.51 -1.55
CA CYS A 98 4.05 -20.15 -0.14
C CYS A 98 2.65 -19.60 0.13
N ARG A 99 1.74 -20.47 0.57
CA ARG A 99 0.58 -20.01 1.34
C ARG A 99 1.07 -19.77 2.76
N ALA A 100 0.62 -18.69 3.40
CA ALA A 100 1.01 -18.34 4.77
C ALA A 100 0.67 -19.43 5.83
N PHE A 101 -0.07 -20.48 5.44
CA PHE A 101 -0.48 -21.59 6.29
C PHE A 101 0.23 -22.91 5.97
N GLU A 102 1.25 -22.91 5.09
CA GLU A 102 1.99 -24.11 4.67
C GLU A 102 3.49 -24.07 5.06
N ALA A 103 3.86 -23.30 6.09
CA ALA A 103 5.20 -23.29 6.69
C ALA A 103 5.16 -23.74 8.15
#